data_AF-A0A520XPZ9-F1
#
_entry.id   AF-A0A520XPZ9-F1
#
_cell.length_a   1.000
_cell.length_b   1.000
_cell.length_c   1.000
_cell.angle_alpha   90.00
_cell.angle_beta   90.00
_cell.angle_gamma   90.00
#
_symmetry.space_group_name_H-M   'P 1'
#
loop_
_entity.id
_entity.type
_entity.pdbx_description
1 polymer ?
#
loop_
_entity_poly.entity_id
_entity_poly.type
_entity_poly.pdbx_seq_one_letter_code
_entity_poly.pdbx_strand_id
1 'polypeptide(L)'
;MESRSRRPVVAWVLQGAVAVVALLVIGSLAYWWADGSPGTPEDFRDRVSATGLQVAWSNSGPRGGSGLVETSCGSLEVSVDDIDDELWIRWSDNREPMTADVVDAVLSCAPR
;
A
#
# COMPACT_ATOMS: atom_id res chain seq x y z
N MET A 1 -35.63 26.11 -50.28
CA MET A 1 -34.27 25.64 -49.95
C MET A 1 -34.14 25.67 -48.43
N GLU A 2 -34.44 24.53 -47.79
CA GLU A 2 -34.51 24.40 -46.33
C GLU A 2 -33.10 24.34 -45.70
N SER A 3 -32.83 25.30 -44.80
CA SER A 3 -31.66 25.30 -43.93
C SER A 3 -31.84 24.27 -42.82
N ARG A 4 -31.15 23.13 -42.96
CA ARG A 4 -31.22 22.00 -42.03
C ARG A 4 -30.33 22.31 -40.81
N SER A 5 -30.90 22.97 -39.79
CA SER A 5 -30.28 23.17 -38.48
C SER A 5 -30.08 21.82 -37.77
N ARG A 6 -28.89 21.22 -37.95
CA ARG A 6 -28.43 20.06 -37.18
C ARG A 6 -27.55 20.56 -36.06
N ARG A 7 -28.07 20.64 -34.83
CA ARG A 7 -27.30 20.52 -33.57
C ARG A 7 -28.28 20.61 -32.39
N PRO A 8 -28.52 19.48 -31.70
CA PRO A 8 -28.21 19.53 -30.27
C PRO A 8 -27.49 18.28 -29.75
N VAL A 9 -27.10 17.31 -30.58
CA VAL A 9 -26.58 16.03 -30.08
C VAL A 9 -25.16 16.15 -29.50
N VAL A 10 -24.34 17.08 -30.00
CA VAL A 10 -22.92 17.22 -29.59
C VAL A 10 -22.78 17.77 -28.16
N ALA A 11 -23.75 18.54 -27.67
CA ALA A 11 -23.71 19.14 -26.34
C ALA A 11 -23.86 18.10 -25.22
N TRP A 12 -24.63 17.03 -25.46
CA TRP A 12 -24.91 15.99 -24.46
C TRP A 12 -23.74 15.03 -24.24
N VAL A 13 -22.94 14.76 -25.28
CA VAL A 13 -21.78 13.87 -25.18
C VAL A 13 -20.66 14.48 -24.33
N LEU A 14 -20.45 15.79 -24.46
CA LEU A 14 -19.46 16.54 -23.66
C LEU A 14 -19.86 16.60 -22.18
N GLN A 15 -21.14 16.80 -21.86
CA GLN A 15 -21.61 16.81 -20.47
C GLN A 15 -21.53 15.43 -19.81
N GLY A 16 -21.84 14.36 -20.55
CA GLY A 16 -21.70 12.98 -20.07
C GLY A 16 -20.24 12.60 -19.77
N ALA A 17 -19.31 12.97 -20.66
CA ALA A 17 -17.88 12.71 -20.46
C ALA A 17 -17.31 13.49 -19.25
N VAL A 18 -17.71 14.76 -19.07
CA VAL A 18 -17.29 15.58 -17.92
C VAL A 18 -17.84 15.01 -16.61
N ALA A 19 -19.08 14.50 -16.60
CA ALA A 19 -19.66 13.87 -15.41
C ALA A 19 -18.91 12.58 -15.00
N VAL A 20 -18.52 11.75 -15.97
CA VAL A 20 -17.74 10.53 -15.70
C VAL A 20 -16.33 10.87 -15.21
N VAL A 21 -15.65 11.84 -15.83
CA VAL A 21 -14.32 12.30 -15.38
C VAL A 21 -14.41 12.92 -13.98
N ALA A 22 -15.42 13.73 -13.70
CA ALA A 22 -15.64 14.31 -12.38
C ALA A 22 -15.93 13.23 -11.32
N LEU A 23 -16.72 12.20 -11.64
CA LEU A 23 -16.95 11.06 -10.74
C LEU A 23 -15.68 10.24 -10.50
N LEU A 24 -14.82 10.07 -11.50
CA LEU A 24 -13.53 9.41 -11.33
C LEU A 24 -12.56 10.24 -10.49
N VAL A 25 -12.51 11.56 -10.68
CA VAL A 25 -11.65 12.45 -9.89
C VAL A 25 -12.16 12.57 -8.45
N ILE A 26 -13.47 12.71 -8.25
CA ILE A 26 -14.08 12.79 -6.92
C ILE A 26 -14.04 11.43 -6.22
N GLY A 27 -14.29 10.33 -6.93
CA GLY A 27 -14.16 8.98 -6.39
C GLY A 27 -12.73 8.64 -6.00
N SER A 28 -11.75 9.10 -6.80
CA SER A 28 -10.34 9.01 -6.45
C SER A 28 -10.05 9.87 -5.21
N LEU A 29 -10.44 11.15 -5.19
CA LEU A 29 -10.21 12.03 -4.03
C LEU A 29 -10.91 11.54 -2.75
N ALA A 30 -12.12 11.00 -2.86
CA ALA A 30 -12.85 10.41 -1.74
C ALA A 30 -12.16 9.12 -1.25
N TYR A 31 -11.59 8.31 -2.15
CA TYR A 31 -10.75 7.17 -1.75
C TYR A 31 -9.49 7.63 -0.98
N TRP A 32 -8.89 8.76 -1.37
CA TRP A 32 -7.76 9.36 -0.64
C TRP A 32 -8.15 9.98 0.71
N TRP A 33 -9.40 10.46 0.86
CA TRP A 33 -9.86 11.17 2.06
C TRP A 33 -10.68 10.30 3.04
N ALA A 34 -11.25 9.18 2.60
CA ALA A 34 -12.22 8.44 3.39
C ALA A 34 -11.64 7.25 4.17
N ASP A 35 -10.66 6.49 3.65
CA ASP A 35 -10.13 5.31 4.39
C ASP A 35 -8.96 4.55 3.72
N GLY A 36 -8.52 4.88 2.49
CA GLY A 36 -7.90 3.85 1.62
C GLY A 36 -6.53 4.12 1.01
N SER A 37 -5.88 5.26 1.28
CA SER A 37 -4.54 5.46 0.71
C SER A 37 -3.50 4.68 1.50
N PRO A 38 -2.66 3.85 0.85
CA PRO A 38 -1.45 3.41 1.53
C PRO A 38 -0.68 4.68 1.91
N GLY A 39 -0.34 4.83 3.19
CA GLY A 39 0.29 6.03 3.73
C GLY A 39 1.61 6.38 3.03
N THR A 40 2.43 7.23 3.61
CA THR A 40 3.79 7.43 3.10
C THR A 40 4.65 6.18 3.35
N PRO A 41 5.77 5.99 2.62
CA PRO A 41 6.77 4.98 3.01
C PRO A 41 7.21 5.14 4.46
N GLU A 42 7.26 6.36 4.98
CA GLU A 42 7.55 6.66 6.39
C GLU A 42 6.45 6.10 7.32
N ASP A 43 5.17 6.32 7.01
CA ASP A 43 4.05 5.75 7.79
C ASP A 43 4.10 4.22 7.82
N PHE A 44 4.46 3.58 6.70
CA PHE A 44 4.67 2.14 6.64
C PHE A 44 5.83 1.70 7.55
N ARG A 45 6.97 2.39 7.51
CA ARG A 45 8.12 2.09 8.37
C ARG A 45 7.80 2.27 9.85
N ASP A 46 7.01 3.28 10.21
CA ASP A 46 6.58 3.53 11.58
C ASP A 46 5.65 2.42 12.08
N ARG A 47 4.71 1.95 11.24
CA ARG A 47 3.86 0.78 11.54
C ARG A 47 4.69 -0.49 11.77
N VAL A 48 5.70 -0.75 10.93
CA VAL A 48 6.59 -1.90 11.12
C VAL A 48 7.41 -1.76 12.40
N SER A 49 7.94 -0.57 12.69
CA SER A 49 8.71 -0.31 13.91
C SER A 49 7.85 -0.45 15.17
N ALA A 50 6.56 -0.14 15.09
CA ALA A 50 5.61 -0.31 16.19
C ALA A 50 5.40 -1.76 16.62
N THR A 51 5.71 -2.74 15.76
CA THR A 51 5.68 -4.17 16.14
C THR A 51 6.96 -4.62 16.84
N GLY A 52 7.94 -3.72 17.03
CA GLY A 52 9.24 -4.01 17.63
C GLY A 52 10.32 -4.48 16.64
N LEU A 53 10.00 -4.55 15.34
CA LEU A 53 10.97 -4.95 14.32
C LEU A 53 11.65 -3.72 13.73
N GLN A 54 12.95 -3.55 14.01
CA GLN A 54 13.76 -2.49 13.42
C GLN A 54 14.43 -3.00 12.15
N VAL A 55 13.94 -2.53 11.00
CA VAL A 55 14.46 -2.91 9.68
C VAL A 55 15.33 -1.77 9.13
N ALA A 56 16.58 -2.07 8.80
CA ALA A 56 17.42 -1.22 7.97
C ALA A 56 16.97 -1.36 6.51
N TRP A 57 15.98 -0.55 6.12
CA TRP A 57 15.35 -0.61 4.80
C TRP A 57 16.33 -0.30 3.68
N SER A 58 16.44 -1.22 2.73
CA SER A 58 17.11 -1.00 1.44
C SER A 58 16.14 -0.40 0.42
N ASN A 59 14.88 -0.85 0.47
CA ASN A 59 13.79 -0.33 -0.35
C ASN A 59 12.50 -0.41 0.46
N SER A 60 11.68 0.64 0.42
CA SER A 60 10.34 0.61 0.99
C SER A 60 9.41 1.54 0.22
N GLY A 61 8.25 1.03 -0.15
CA GLY A 61 7.10 1.79 -0.57
C GLY A 61 6.04 1.88 0.53
N PRO A 62 4.87 2.42 0.20
CA PRO A 62 3.81 2.71 1.16
C PRO A 62 3.02 1.48 1.64
N ARG A 63 3.25 0.30 1.05
CA ARG A 63 2.64 -0.99 1.46
C ARG A 63 3.66 -2.13 1.58
N GLY A 64 4.94 -1.84 1.56
CA GLY A 64 5.90 -2.93 1.58
C GLY A 64 7.32 -2.47 1.41
N GLY A 65 8.26 -3.30 1.82
CA GLY A 65 9.68 -3.03 1.70
C GLY A 65 10.52 -4.25 1.99
N SER A 66 11.81 -4.12 1.75
CA SER A 66 12.82 -5.09 2.14
C SER A 66 14.04 -4.42 2.74
N GLY A 67 14.70 -5.13 3.64
CA GLY A 67 15.86 -4.64 4.36
C GLY A 67 16.47 -5.69 5.27
N LEU A 68 17.45 -5.26 6.05
CA LEU A 68 18.13 -6.12 7.02
C LEU A 68 17.61 -5.86 8.43
N VAL A 69 17.46 -6.91 9.21
CA VAL A 69 17.17 -6.86 10.64
C VAL A 69 18.36 -7.46 11.39
N GLU A 70 18.81 -6.78 12.43
CA GLU A 70 19.81 -7.32 13.36
C GLU A 70 19.12 -8.29 14.33
N THR A 71 19.53 -9.56 14.31
CA THR A 71 18.99 -10.63 15.15
C THR A 71 20.09 -11.18 16.07
N SER A 72 19.73 -12.02 17.04
CA SER A 72 20.71 -12.67 17.92
C SER A 72 21.66 -13.63 17.18
N CYS A 73 21.31 -14.07 15.96
CA CYS A 73 22.17 -14.92 15.13
C CYS A 73 22.88 -14.17 14.00
N GLY A 74 22.73 -12.85 13.91
CA GLY A 74 23.35 -11.98 12.90
C GLY A 74 22.33 -11.19 12.09
N SER A 75 22.77 -10.58 10.98
CA SER A 75 21.88 -9.83 10.10
C SER A 75 21.03 -10.77 9.24
N LEU A 76 19.71 -10.55 9.22
CA LEU A 76 18.74 -11.32 8.45
C LEU A 76 18.04 -10.41 7.43
N GLU A 77 17.98 -10.84 6.17
CA GLU A 77 17.17 -10.15 5.15
C GLU A 77 15.70 -10.51 5.33
N VAL A 78 14.87 -9.46 5.41
CA VAL A 78 13.42 -9.57 5.54
C VAL A 78 12.73 -8.75 4.46
N SER A 79 11.54 -9.20 4.08
CA SER A 79 10.59 -8.40 3.32
C SER A 79 9.31 -8.30 4.13
N VAL A 80 8.73 -7.11 4.20
CA VAL A 80 7.45 -6.88 4.87
C VAL A 80 6.48 -6.33 3.83
N ASP A 81 5.28 -6.87 3.81
CA ASP A 81 4.19 -6.47 2.91
C ASP A 81 2.95 -6.15 3.75
N ASP A 82 2.19 -5.14 3.33
CA ASP A 82 0.88 -4.76 3.89
C ASP A 82 -0.22 -5.23 2.93
N ILE A 83 -1.00 -6.21 3.38
CA ILE A 83 -2.01 -6.91 2.56
C ILE A 83 -3.32 -6.87 3.33
N ASP A 84 -4.33 -6.23 2.75
CA ASP A 84 -5.64 -6.06 3.37
C ASP A 84 -5.55 -5.48 4.79
N ASP A 85 -4.67 -4.48 4.97
CA ASP A 85 -4.36 -3.78 6.22
C ASP A 85 -3.69 -4.65 7.31
N GLU A 86 -3.23 -5.85 6.94
CA GLU A 86 -2.43 -6.74 7.78
C GLU A 86 -0.97 -6.75 7.33
N LEU A 87 -0.05 -6.61 8.29
CA LEU A 87 1.39 -6.72 8.02
C LEU A 87 1.81 -8.19 7.96
N TRP A 88 2.58 -8.53 6.94
CA TRP A 88 3.14 -9.85 6.73
C TRP A 88 4.65 -9.73 6.59
N ILE A 89 5.40 -10.56 7.31
CA ILE A 89 6.86 -10.64 7.20
C ILE A 89 7.26 -11.93 6.48
N ARG A 90 8.27 -11.82 5.63
CA ARG A 90 8.91 -12.90 4.91
C ARG A 90 10.41 -12.88 5.17
N TRP A 91 10.97 -14.04 5.49
CA TRP A 91 12.40 -14.24 5.68
C TRP A 91 12.75 -15.66 5.26
N SER A 92 13.81 -15.83 4.46
CA SER A 92 14.12 -17.13 3.83
C SER A 92 12.87 -17.72 3.13
N ASP A 93 12.45 -18.94 3.50
CA ASP A 93 11.30 -19.64 2.93
C ASP A 93 10.00 -19.43 3.74
N ASN A 94 10.07 -18.67 4.84
CA ASN A 94 8.95 -18.44 5.74
C ASN A 94 8.19 -17.18 5.38
N ARG A 95 6.87 -17.21 5.59
CA ARG A 95 5.98 -16.06 5.44
C ARG A 95 4.84 -16.17 6.44
N GLU A 96 4.74 -15.20 7.32
CA GLU A 96 3.75 -15.19 8.41
C GLU A 96 3.20 -13.78 8.66
N PRO A 97 1.98 -13.68 9.24
CA PRO A 97 1.47 -12.43 9.77
C PRO A 97 2.42 -11.86 10.84
N MET A 98 2.60 -10.55 10.86
CA MET A 98 3.55 -9.87 11.72
C MET A 98 2.95 -9.66 13.11
N THR A 99 3.00 -10.70 13.94
CA THR A 99 2.61 -10.68 15.35
C THR A 99 3.82 -10.48 16.26
N ALA A 100 3.60 -10.11 17.52
CA ALA A 100 4.68 -9.97 18.50
C ALA A 100 5.50 -11.26 18.66
N ASP A 101 4.83 -12.42 18.68
CA ASP A 101 5.50 -13.71 18.77
C ASP A 101 6.38 -13.98 17.54
N VAL A 102 5.87 -13.67 16.33
CA VAL A 102 6.62 -13.82 15.07
C VAL A 102 7.86 -12.93 15.07
N VAL A 103 7.72 -11.68 15.48
CA VAL A 103 8.86 -10.76 15.61
C VAL A 103 9.89 -11.30 16.61
N ASP A 104 9.46 -11.78 17.79
CA ASP A 104 10.37 -12.36 18.78
C ASP A 104 11.12 -13.58 18.25
N ALA A 105 10.44 -14.47 17.52
CA ALA A 105 11.08 -15.62 16.91
C ALA A 105 12.06 -15.25 15.79
N VAL A 106 11.74 -14.25 14.97
CA VAL A 106 12.65 -13.72 13.95
C VAL A 106 13.90 -13.13 14.61
N LEU A 107 13.73 -12.34 15.67
CA LEU A 107 14.84 -11.71 16.40
C LEU A 107 15.70 -12.72 17.20
N SER A 108 15.11 -13.80 17.70
CA SER A 108 15.80 -14.87 18.44
C SER A 108 16.30 -16.02 17.55
N CYS A 109 15.99 -15.98 16.26
CA CYS A 109 16.26 -17.04 15.29
C CYS A 109 15.67 -18.40 15.71
N ALA A 110 14.51 -18.37 16.37
CA ALA A 110 13.79 -19.56 16.77
C ALA A 110 13.26 -20.33 15.54
N PRO A 111 13.22 -21.68 15.59
CA PRO A 111 12.59 -22.46 14.53
C PRO A 111 11.12 -22.08 14.37
N ARG A 112 10.65 -21.99 13.12
CA ARG A 112 9.29 -21.65 12.73
C ARG A 112 8.70 -22.74 11.83
#